data_AF-A0A6L7Q5K5-F1
#
_entry.id   AF-A0A6L7Q5K5-F1
#
_cell.length_a   1.000
_cell.length_b   1.000
_cell.length_c   1.000
_cell.angle_alpha   90.00
_cell.angle_beta   90.00
_cell.angle_gamma   90.00
#
_symmetry.space_group_name_H-M   'P 1'
#
loop_
_entity.id
_entity.type
_entity.pdbx_description
1 polymer ?
#
loop_
_entity_poly.entity_id
_entity_poly.type
_entity_poly.pdbx_seq_one_letter_code
_entity_poly.pdbx_strand_id
1 'polypeptide(L)' 'MPKFSLTGIIGRLLASAVVVAGFYLLWLGFVEANALKAVPGAILIPVGLYLMVSSRRSQIRDESRRNAEVDSDNE' A
#
# COMPACT_ATOMS: atom_id res chain seq x y z
N MET A 1 -11.32 -12.68 -20.39
CA MET A 1 -10.46 -11.49 -20.19
C MET A 1 -10.21 -11.32 -18.70
N PRO A 2 -8.97 -11.43 -18.21
CA PRO A 2 -8.68 -11.27 -16.79
C PRO A 2 -9.09 -9.85 -16.38
N LYS A 3 -10.08 -9.73 -15.49
CA LYS A 3 -10.40 -8.47 -14.82
C LYS A 3 -9.26 -8.17 -13.85
N PHE A 4 -8.16 -7.61 -14.37
CA PHE A 4 -7.19 -6.94 -13.54
C PHE A 4 -7.97 -5.88 -12.76
N SER A 5 -8.15 -6.12 -11.46
CA SER A 5 -8.75 -5.12 -10.57
C SER A 5 -7.83 -3.91 -10.60
N LEU A 6 -8.18 -2.92 -11.42
CA LEU A 6 -7.47 -1.63 -11.53
C LEU A 6 -7.20 -1.07 -10.13
N THR A 7 -8.13 -1.28 -9.20
CA THR A 7 -8.04 -0.94 -7.79
C THR A 7 -6.81 -1.52 -7.09
N GLY A 8 -6.43 -2.77 -7.41
CA GLY A 8 -5.26 -3.43 -6.83
C GLY A 8 -3.92 -2.91 -7.35
N ILE A 9 -3.86 -2.53 -8.63
CA ILE A 9 -2.67 -1.94 -9.25
C ILE A 9 -2.49 -0.49 -8.79
N ILE A 10 -3.59 0.28 -8.78
CA ILE A 10 -3.61 1.66 -8.29
C ILE A 10 -3.19 1.71 -6.82
N GLY A 11 -3.69 0.79 -5.98
CA GLY A 11 -3.28 0.72 -4.57
C GLY A 11 -1.77 0.48 -4.40
N ARG A 12 -1.16 -0.37 -5.23
CA ARG A 12 0.29 -0.61 -5.20
C ARG A 12 1.08 0.61 -5.70
N LEU A 13 0.63 1.27 -6.77
CA LEU A 13 1.23 2.49 -7.30
C LEU A 13 1.17 3.63 -6.27
N LEU A 14 0.01 3.82 -5.63
CA LEU A 14 -0.19 4.84 -4.62
C LEU A 14 0.66 4.57 -3.38
N ALA A 15 0.69 3.32 -2.89
CA ALA A 15 1.55 2.95 -1.76
C ALA A 15 3.03 3.18 -2.07
N SER A 16 3.47 2.82 -3.28
CA SER A 16 4.85 3.05 -3.73
C SER A 16 5.17 4.56 -3.79
N ALA A 17 4.25 5.37 -4.31
CA ALA A 17 4.40 6.82 -4.37
C ALA A 17 4.52 7.44 -2.97
N VAL A 18 3.72 6.98 -1.99
CA VAL A 18 3.79 7.45 -0.60
C VAL A 18 5.14 7.12 0.04
N VAL A 19 5.67 5.91 -0.19
CA VAL A 19 6.99 5.51 0.33
C VAL A 19 8.10 6.37 -0.28
N VAL A 20 8.08 6.57 -1.60
CA VAL A 20 9.08 7.40 -2.30
C VAL A 20 9.01 8.86 -1.82
N ALA A 21 7.82 9.41 -1.67
CA ALA A 21 7.62 10.76 -1.13
C ALA A 21 8.14 10.89 0.31
N GLY A 22 7.87 9.90 1.16
CA GLY A 22 8.40 9.84 2.52
C GLY A 22 9.91 9.80 2.57
N PHE A 23 10.52 8.95 1.73
CA PHE A 23 11.97 8.85 1.62
C PHE A 23 12.61 10.15 1.11
N TYR A 24 11.98 10.81 0.14
CA TYR A 24 12.44 12.10 -0.39
C TYR A 24 12.41 13.20 0.68
N LEU A 25 11.32 13.30 1.45
CA LEU A 25 11.20 14.24 2.58
C LEU A 25 12.25 13.96 3.66
N LEU A 26 12.49 12.68 3.97
CA LEU A 26 13.49 12.26 4.93
C LEU A 26 14.90 12.66 4.45
N TRP A 27 15.22 12.36 3.19
CA TRP A 27 16.49 12.74 2.56
C TRP A 27 16.69 14.26 2.59
N LEU A 28 15.66 15.03 2.19
CA LEU A 28 15.71 16.49 2.21
C LEU A 28 15.89 17.03 3.63
N GLY A 29 15.25 16.40 4.62
CA GLY A 29 15.42 16.72 6.03
C GLY A 29 16.84 16.48 6.55
N PHE A 30 17.51 15.42 6.09
CA PHE A 30 18.93 15.18 6.39
C PHE A 30 19.86 16.16 5.66
N VAL A 31 19.61 16.45 4.38
CA VAL A 31 20.43 17.38 3.59
C VAL A 31 20.35 18.80 4.14
N GLU A 32 19.17 19.27 4.50
CA GLU A 32 18.97 20.62 5.04
C GLU A 32 19.14 20.69 6.57
N ALA A 33 19.46 19.58 7.24
CA ALA A 33 19.47 19.45 8.70
C ALA A 33 18.19 20.01 9.37
N ASN A 34 17.04 19.85 8.70
CA ASN A 34 15.77 20.42 9.13
C ASN A 34 14.82 19.34 9.63
N ALA A 35 14.68 19.26 10.95
CA ALA A 35 13.84 18.28 11.63
C ALA A 35 12.36 18.35 11.18
N LEU A 36 11.86 19.53 10.84
CA LEU A 36 10.47 19.70 10.37
C LEU A 36 10.18 18.98 9.05
N LYS A 37 11.22 18.73 8.22
CA LYS A 37 11.11 17.97 6.97
C LYS A 37 11.41 16.49 7.18
N ALA A 38 12.33 16.17 8.10
CA ALA A 38 12.70 14.79 8.41
C ALA A 38 11.56 14.02 9.12
N VAL A 39 10.87 14.63 10.08
CA VAL A 39 9.78 14.01 10.86
C VAL A 39 8.65 13.49 9.97
N PRO A 40 8.04 14.29 9.07
CA PRO A 40 6.98 13.79 8.20
C PRO A 40 7.48 12.70 7.25
N GLY A 41 8.74 12.78 6.77
CA GLY A 41 9.35 11.72 5.98
C GLY A 41 9.45 10.39 6.75
N ALA A 42 9.89 10.45 8.01
CA ALA A 42 10.01 9.29 8.90
C ALA A 42 8.65 8.64 9.21
N ILE A 43 7.56 9.42 9.21
CA ILE A 43 6.19 8.93 9.42
C ILE A 43 5.57 8.39 8.13
N LEU A 44 5.83 9.03 6.97
CA LEU A 44 5.26 8.61 5.69
C LEU A 44 5.74 7.21 5.26
N ILE A 45 6.99 6.85 5.55
CA ILE A 45 7.56 5.55 5.19
C ILE A 45 6.77 4.38 5.82
N PRO A 46 6.59 4.30 7.16
CA PRO A 46 5.80 3.23 7.77
C PRO A 46 4.32 3.27 7.37
N VAL A 47 3.76 4.46 7.12
CA VAL A 47 2.38 4.58 6.60
C VAL A 47 2.26 3.98 5.19
N GLY A 48 3.19 4.28 4.29
CA GLY A 48 3.23 3.71 2.95
C GLY A 48 3.39 2.19 2.97
N LEU A 49 4.26 1.67 3.85
CA LEU A 49 4.40 0.23 4.10
C LEU A 49 3.11 -0.40 4.62
N TYR A 50 2.45 0.24 5.59
CA TYR A 50 1.18 -0.24 6.13
C TYR A 50 0.09 -0.33 5.06
N LEU A 51 -0.03 0.70 4.20
CA LEU A 51 -0.96 0.70 3.07
C LEU A 51 -0.66 -0.44 2.08
N MET A 52 0.62 -0.71 1.81
CA MET A 52 1.05 -1.79 0.93
C MET A 52 0.67 -3.18 1.49
N VAL A 53 0.83 -3.39 2.80
CA VAL A 53 0.47 -4.64 3.48
C VAL A 53 -1.05 -4.81 3.57
N SER A 54 -1.77 -3.73 3.90
CA SER A 54 -3.23 -3.72 4.01
C SER A 54 -3.89 -4.02 2.65
N SER A 55 -3.36 -3.43 1.57
CA SER A 55 -3.81 -3.71 0.19
C SER A 55 -3.67 -5.19 -0.18
N ARG A 56 -2.57 -5.86 0.23
CA ARG A 56 -2.40 -7.30 0.01
C ARG A 56 -3.40 -8.14 0.80
N ARG A 57 -3.68 -7.77 2.06
CA ARG A 57 -4.64 -8.51 2.91
C ARG A 57 -6.08 -8.43 2.39
N SER A 58 -6.48 -7.29 1.83
CA SER A 58 -7.82 -7.16 1.20
C SER A 58 -7.98 -8.14 0.04
N GLN A 59 -6.98 -8.25 -0.85
CA GLN A 59 -7.06 -9.15 -2.00
C GLN A 59 -7.20 -10.62 -1.59
N ILE A 60 -6.42 -11.05 -0.59
CA ILE A 60 -6.48 -12.44 -0.07
C ILE A 60 -7.83 -12.72 0.59
N ARG A 61 -8.41 -11.75 1.31
CA ARG A 61 -9.72 -11.88 1.96
C ARG A 61 -10.86 -11.98 0.95
N ASP A 62 -10.83 -11.15 -0.09
CA ASP A 62 -11.86 -11.15 -1.13
C ASP A 62 -11.80 -12.41 -2.01
N GLU A 63 -10.61 -12.98 -2.20
CA GLU A 63 -10.40 -14.26 -2.88
C GLU A 63 -10.92 -15.44 -2.04
N SER A 64 -10.66 -15.43 -0.73
CA SER A 64 -11.15 -16.48 0.19
C SER A 64 -12.68 -16.53 0.25
N ARG A 65 -13.36 -15.37 0.23
CA ARG A 65 -14.83 -15.31 0.22
C ARG A 65 -15.45 -15.89 -1.05
N ARG A 66 -14.89 -15.57 -2.21
CA ARG A 66 -15.36 -16.13 -3.49
C ARG A 66 -15.19 -17.64 -3.54
N ASN A 67 -14.07 -18.16 -3.06
CA ASN A 67 -13.84 -19.61 -3.08
C ASN A 67 -14.80 -20.35 -2.15
N ALA A 68 -15.15 -19.77 -1.00
CA ALA A 68 -16.12 -20.34 -0.08
C ALA A 68 -17.55 -20.35 -0.66
N GLU A 69 -17.93 -19.33 -1.44
CA GLU A 69 -19.25 -19.24 -2.09
C GLU A 69 -19.39 -20.23 -3.26
N VAL A 70 -18.30 -20.46 -4.01
CA VAL A 70 -18.27 -21.45 -5.11
C VAL A 70 -18.36 -22.89 -4.58
N ASP A 71 -17.82 -23.17 -3.40
CA ASP A 71 -17.90 -24.51 -2.80
C ASP A 71 -19.32 -24.83 -2.32
N SER A 72 -20.03 -23.84 -1.77
CA SER A 72 -21.42 -23.99 -1.32
C SER A 72 -22.45 -24.13 -2.45
N ASP A 73 -22.16 -23.64 -3.66
CA ASP A 73 -23.04 -23.80 -4.83
C ASP A 73 -22.87 -25.18 -5.52
N ASN A 74 -21.81 -25.92 -5.18
CA ASN A 74 -21.51 -27.24 -5.75
C ASN A 74 -21.98 -28.42 -4.86
N GLU A 75 -22.48 -28.16 -3.66
CA GLU A 75 -23.17 -29.15 -2.78
C GLU A 75 -24.69 -29.15 -3.01
#